data_AF-A0A402D2D7-F1
#
_entry.id   AF-A0A402D2D7-F1
#
_cell.length_a   1.000
_cell.length_b   1.000
_cell.length_c   1.000
_cell.angle_alpha   90.00
_cell.angle_beta   90.00
_cell.angle_gamma   90.00
#
_symmetry.space_group_name_H-M   'P 1'
#
loop_
_entity.id
_entity.type
_entity.pdbx_description
1 polymer ?
#
loop_
_entity_poly.entity_id
_entity_poly.type
_entity_poly.pdbx_seq_one_letter_code
_entity_poly.pdbx_strand_id
1 'polypeptide(L)'
;MRSFYFRATVFAGAAAIFGSAGSVQAATRIQKEVLIGNGTAGPYALSWKNIVRTGEAVTVNTLPQLRGLDYTFDPDAGTVTFVNPLSTHSTATVEYIYDSETAHAVSNSLIMPLQLNLAQSETSNLFVSALYRKNTTDSTVGSGQDALTLGVGTGWQGGHNTQLTTRFFFAPSVGDGTPTDKDRMGWSLAGGTNASRTTRLSFNLSRDSSSLTNLPTDAGLQVGNQHLGLGLQMAPSRTMTTSLTYSQDATAANPAAATSQIAAAMTLTPNQKLKIQTNLQENATHGAAVSHTASVAVDAKPAGNTQVTANYATTDTAGTASDTQTMNLGAAVGVSKTVAVTTNAAQSRTGSSVTSQQGAGLRFAPNSKVTLNTSVNTQQDSTGNALITSVDGTVLPARDLSVSAAYKSRDMMQGAQTPQNSLDTTSAKVALGPSRLRVTGSYVRNADDGGTPQQIEQRGFGLETNVGALSLSGGYDWRQCYAAQTLGAGVHLALGLRLSSTTQLTGGFQQSLDDVTTAPHGASTYSVGFKHNVGDRFQLAVDGTVQQSVGTAVNNANAYTANASLGMKF
;
A
#
# COMPACT_ATOMS: atom_id res chain seq x y z
N MET A 1 -16.32 -2.82 51.07
CA MET A 1 -15.03 -2.16 51.36
C MET A 1 -14.07 -3.21 51.90
N ARG A 2 -13.10 -3.65 51.10
CA ARG A 2 -11.99 -4.51 51.54
C ARG A 2 -10.71 -3.91 50.96
N SER A 3 -9.90 -3.34 51.85
CA SER A 3 -8.58 -2.79 51.53
C SER A 3 -7.59 -3.93 51.29
N PHE A 4 -6.85 -3.86 50.19
CA PHE A 4 -5.66 -4.68 49.96
C PHE A 4 -4.43 -3.79 50.13
N TYR A 5 -3.56 -4.15 51.07
CA TYR A 5 -2.23 -3.56 51.24
C TYR A 5 -1.21 -4.37 50.43
N PHE A 6 -0.45 -3.71 49.56
CA PHE A 6 0.76 -4.24 48.95
C PHE A 6 1.97 -3.81 49.81
N ARG A 7 2.81 -4.75 50.20
CA ARG A 7 4.08 -4.50 50.90
C ARG A 7 5.22 -5.02 50.01
N ALA A 8 6.03 -4.11 49.47
CA ALA A 8 7.23 -4.46 48.70
C ALA A 8 8.44 -4.49 49.66
N THR A 9 9.20 -5.58 49.63
CA THR A 9 10.45 -5.74 50.38
C THR A 9 11.62 -5.49 49.43
N VAL A 10 12.40 -4.45 49.72
CA VAL A 10 13.65 -4.12 49.01
C VAL A 10 14.79 -4.87 49.67
N PHE A 11 15.55 -5.65 48.91
CA PHE A 11 16.84 -6.19 49.35
C PHE A 11 17.97 -5.28 48.85
N ALA A 12 18.72 -4.70 49.77
CA ALA A 12 19.98 -4.01 49.50
C ALA A 12 21.13 -5.02 49.68
N GLY A 13 21.81 -5.35 48.58
CA GLY A 13 23.05 -6.13 48.60
C GLY A 13 24.25 -5.20 48.45
N ALA A 14 25.13 -5.19 49.44
CA ALA A 14 26.41 -4.49 49.40
C ALA A 14 27.41 -5.27 48.52
N ALA A 15 28.05 -4.60 47.57
CA ALA A 15 29.15 -5.15 46.78
C ALA A 15 30.49 -4.62 47.32
N ALA A 16 31.36 -5.52 47.75
CA ALA A 16 32.76 -5.23 48.04
C ALA A 16 33.61 -5.40 46.76
N ILE A 17 34.51 -4.44 46.55
CA ILE A 17 35.45 -4.37 45.43
C ILE A 17 36.72 -5.13 45.82
N PHE A 18 37.09 -6.16 45.05
CA PHE A 18 38.48 -6.61 44.92
C PHE A 18 38.75 -7.02 43.48
N GLY A 19 39.72 -6.36 42.87
CA GLY A 19 40.22 -6.65 41.53
C GLY A 19 41.23 -7.81 41.55
N SER A 20 41.11 -8.68 40.55
CA SER A 20 42.21 -9.50 40.07
C SER A 20 42.01 -9.70 38.56
N ALA A 21 43.05 -9.43 37.77
CA ALA A 21 43.05 -9.60 36.33
C ALA A 21 43.07 -11.09 36.00
N GLY A 22 41.90 -11.65 35.69
CA GLY A 22 41.73 -12.98 35.11
C GLY A 22 41.35 -12.86 33.64
N SER A 23 41.89 -13.76 32.82
CA SER A 23 41.44 -14.03 31.46
C SER A 23 39.92 -13.92 31.33
N VAL A 24 39.42 -13.09 30.42
CA VAL A 24 37.99 -12.89 30.17
C VAL A 24 37.41 -14.22 29.69
N GLN A 25 36.83 -14.96 30.61
CA GLN A 25 36.05 -16.15 30.31
C GLN A 25 34.72 -15.63 29.79
N ALA A 26 34.40 -15.92 28.53
CA ALA A 26 33.13 -15.56 27.89
C ALA A 26 31.97 -15.86 28.85
N ALA A 27 31.30 -14.80 29.30
CA ALA A 27 30.26 -14.92 30.30
C ALA A 27 28.99 -15.40 29.60
N THR A 28 28.78 -16.71 29.58
CA THR A 28 27.50 -17.31 29.22
C THR A 28 26.40 -16.75 30.13
N ARG A 29 25.33 -16.21 29.55
CA ARG A 29 24.20 -15.61 30.29
C ARG A 29 22.89 -16.30 29.95
N ILE A 30 22.02 -16.41 30.94
CA ILE A 30 20.65 -16.92 30.77
C ILE A 30 19.70 -15.72 30.64
N GLN A 31 18.88 -15.71 29.60
CA GLN A 31 17.86 -14.72 29.33
C GLN A 31 16.48 -15.38 29.36
N LYS A 32 15.50 -14.69 29.92
CA LYS A 32 14.10 -15.15 29.96
C LYS A 32 13.19 -14.10 29.36
N GLU A 33 12.35 -14.51 28.42
CA GLU A 33 11.43 -13.65 27.68
C GLU A 33 10.01 -14.19 27.69
N VAL A 34 9.04 -13.29 27.72
CA VAL A 34 7.61 -13.62 27.64
C VAL A 34 7.07 -13.10 26.31
N LEU A 35 6.54 -14.02 25.53
CA LEU A 35 5.90 -13.78 24.24
C LEU A 35 4.39 -13.81 24.44
N ILE A 36 3.69 -12.79 23.95
CA ILE A 36 2.23 -12.74 23.97
C ILE A 36 1.73 -13.27 22.63
N GLY A 37 0.82 -14.23 22.66
CA GLY A 37 0.21 -14.74 21.45
C GLY A 37 -0.51 -13.63 20.70
N ASN A 38 -0.31 -13.59 19.39
CA ASN A 38 -1.00 -12.68 18.48
C ASN A 38 -1.95 -13.47 17.55
N GLY A 39 -2.27 -14.73 17.92
CA GLY A 39 -3.05 -15.65 17.10
C GLY A 39 -2.27 -16.28 15.94
N THR A 40 -0.94 -16.18 15.93
CA THR A 40 -0.07 -16.76 14.89
C THR A 40 0.92 -17.77 15.49
N ALA A 41 1.57 -18.56 14.63
CA ALA A 41 2.62 -19.50 15.04
C ALA A 41 3.97 -18.82 15.30
N GLY A 42 4.17 -17.58 14.87
CA GLY A 42 5.46 -16.91 14.81
C GLY A 42 5.89 -16.61 13.36
N PRO A 43 7.16 -16.25 13.12
CA PRO A 43 8.26 -16.24 14.08
C PRO A 43 8.07 -15.16 15.16
N TYR A 44 8.21 -15.56 16.42
CA TYR A 44 8.33 -14.66 17.53
C TYR A 44 9.81 -14.33 17.72
N ALA A 45 10.17 -13.06 17.51
CA ALA A 45 11.55 -12.62 17.64
C ALA A 45 11.93 -12.44 19.12
N LEU A 46 13.12 -12.91 19.47
CA LEU A 46 13.73 -12.77 20.79
C LEU A 46 14.62 -11.52 20.84
N SER A 47 15.08 -11.14 22.02
CA SER A 47 15.93 -9.95 22.20
C SER A 47 17.36 -10.13 21.71
N TRP A 48 17.82 -11.36 21.44
CA TRP A 48 19.17 -11.67 20.99
C TRP A 48 19.17 -12.61 19.79
N LYS A 49 20.17 -12.48 18.92
CA LYS A 49 20.50 -13.39 17.81
C LYS A 49 21.91 -13.94 17.98
N ASN A 50 22.26 -14.99 17.25
CA ASN A 50 23.44 -15.83 17.51
C ASN A 50 23.42 -16.41 18.94
N ILE A 51 22.26 -16.91 19.36
CA ILE A 51 22.06 -17.57 20.66
C ILE A 51 22.79 -18.94 20.66
N VAL A 52 23.18 -19.46 21.83
CA VAL A 52 23.74 -20.81 21.91
C VAL A 52 22.71 -21.83 21.42
N ARG A 53 23.12 -22.71 20.50
CA ARG A 53 22.21 -23.65 19.81
C ARG A 53 21.50 -24.63 20.74
N THR A 54 22.10 -24.92 21.89
CA THR A 54 21.59 -25.85 22.89
C THR A 54 21.53 -25.12 24.23
N GLY A 55 20.33 -24.80 24.68
CA GLY A 55 20.18 -24.08 25.96
C GLY A 55 18.84 -23.40 26.14
N GLU A 56 17.86 -23.68 25.29
CA GLU A 56 16.53 -23.10 25.34
C GLU A 56 15.51 -24.00 26.06
N ALA A 57 14.58 -23.38 26.77
CA ALA A 57 13.40 -24.01 27.34
C ALA A 57 12.19 -23.14 27.04
N VAL A 58 11.14 -23.75 26.48
CA VAL A 58 9.90 -23.05 26.12
C VAL A 58 8.74 -23.63 26.90
N THR A 59 7.92 -22.75 27.47
CA THR A 59 6.65 -23.12 28.12
C THR A 59 5.52 -22.29 27.53
N VAL A 60 4.35 -22.88 27.30
CA VAL A 60 3.13 -22.19 26.85
C VAL A 60 2.08 -22.36 27.92
N ASN A 61 1.60 -21.26 28.49
CA ASN A 61 0.67 -21.27 29.63
C ASN A 61 1.14 -22.23 30.74
N THR A 62 2.43 -22.15 31.08
CA THR A 62 3.17 -23.01 32.04
C THR A 62 3.40 -24.47 31.64
N LEU A 63 2.88 -24.93 30.50
CA LEU A 63 3.13 -26.28 29.98
C LEU A 63 4.43 -26.33 29.18
N PRO A 64 5.41 -27.18 29.55
CA PRO A 64 6.64 -27.37 28.78
C PRO A 64 6.36 -27.79 27.34
N GLN A 65 7.09 -27.21 26.41
CA GLN A 65 7.03 -27.53 24.98
C GLN A 65 8.32 -28.27 24.58
N LEU A 66 8.21 -29.21 23.65
CA LEU A 66 9.33 -30.00 23.14
C LEU A 66 9.87 -29.42 21.83
N ARG A 67 11.19 -29.15 21.77
CA ARG A 67 11.85 -28.65 20.56
C ARG A 67 11.71 -29.67 19.43
N GLY A 68 11.35 -29.20 18.24
CA GLY A 68 11.13 -30.01 17.05
C GLY A 68 9.75 -30.68 16.98
N LEU A 69 9.02 -30.77 18.10
CA LEU A 69 7.65 -31.31 18.14
C LEU A 69 6.61 -30.21 18.30
N ASP A 70 6.79 -29.33 19.29
CA ASP A 70 5.83 -28.29 19.66
C ASP A 70 6.29 -26.89 19.21
N TYR A 71 7.59 -26.70 18.99
CA TYR A 71 8.17 -25.47 18.45
C TYR A 71 9.51 -25.72 17.75
N THR A 72 9.90 -24.81 16.87
CA THR A 72 11.24 -24.71 16.29
C THR A 72 11.94 -23.47 16.82
N PHE A 73 13.24 -23.59 17.09
CA PHE A 73 14.10 -22.52 17.61
C PHE A 73 15.23 -22.25 16.61
N ASP A 74 15.27 -21.01 16.10
CA ASP A 74 16.35 -20.50 15.25
C ASP A 74 17.29 -19.61 16.09
N PRO A 75 18.42 -20.16 16.54
CA PRO A 75 19.37 -19.42 17.37
C PRO A 75 20.12 -18.33 16.59
N ASP A 76 20.34 -18.51 15.28
CA ASP A 76 21.10 -17.56 14.46
C ASP A 76 20.25 -16.32 14.17
N ALA A 77 18.95 -16.50 13.93
CA ALA A 77 17.99 -15.39 13.77
C ALA A 77 17.44 -14.87 15.11
N GLY A 78 17.55 -15.64 16.19
CA GLY A 78 16.96 -15.29 17.47
C GLY A 78 15.43 -15.36 17.44
N THR A 79 14.85 -16.44 16.91
CA THR A 79 13.39 -16.57 16.78
C THR A 79 12.86 -17.92 17.26
N VAL A 80 11.60 -17.91 17.75
CA VAL A 80 10.85 -19.10 18.14
C VAL A 80 9.57 -19.18 17.30
N THR A 81 9.30 -20.32 16.70
CA THR A 81 8.07 -20.58 15.94
C THR A 81 7.38 -21.79 16.54
N PHE A 82 6.16 -21.61 17.02
CA PHE A 82 5.33 -22.69 17.57
C PHE A 82 4.69 -23.50 16.45
N VAL A 83 4.52 -24.81 16.66
CA VAL A 83 3.80 -25.67 15.71
C VAL A 83 2.31 -25.33 15.67
N ASN A 84 1.73 -24.97 16.83
CA ASN A 84 0.36 -24.47 16.94
C ASN A 84 0.35 -22.95 17.16
N PRO A 85 -0.55 -22.19 16.51
CA PRO A 85 -0.67 -20.76 16.75
C PRO A 85 -0.88 -20.41 18.22
N LEU A 86 -0.08 -19.48 18.73
CA LEU A 86 -0.22 -18.99 20.10
C LEU A 86 -1.45 -18.06 20.16
N SER A 87 -2.52 -18.51 20.81
CA SER A 87 -3.78 -17.77 20.96
C SER A 87 -3.54 -16.36 21.52
N THR A 88 -4.39 -15.39 21.16
CA THR A 88 -4.31 -13.98 21.63
C THR A 88 -4.38 -13.81 23.14
N HIS A 89 -4.77 -14.85 23.88
CA HIS A 89 -4.84 -14.88 25.34
C HIS A 89 -3.77 -15.79 25.97
N SER A 90 -2.93 -16.43 25.17
CA SER A 90 -1.86 -17.31 25.65
C SER A 90 -0.55 -16.56 25.76
N THR A 91 0.27 -16.98 26.74
CA THR A 91 1.63 -16.48 26.92
C THR A 91 2.60 -17.63 26.79
N ALA A 92 3.70 -17.40 26.08
CA ALA A 92 4.82 -18.33 26.03
C ALA A 92 6.01 -17.72 26.75
N THR A 93 6.69 -18.50 27.58
CA THR A 93 7.93 -18.09 28.23
C THR A 93 9.09 -18.87 27.62
N VAL A 94 10.08 -18.15 27.10
CA VAL A 94 11.28 -18.69 26.48
C VAL A 94 12.47 -18.32 27.34
N GLU A 95 13.15 -19.32 27.89
CA GLU A 95 14.43 -19.17 28.57
C GLU A 95 15.52 -19.68 27.65
N TYR A 96 16.62 -18.95 27.49
CA TYR A 96 17.71 -19.33 26.59
C TYR A 96 19.06 -18.82 27.04
N ILE A 97 20.11 -19.47 26.55
CA ILE A 97 21.50 -19.16 26.89
C ILE A 97 22.17 -18.41 25.73
N TYR A 98 22.78 -17.26 25.98
CA TYR A 98 23.57 -16.53 24.99
C TYR A 98 24.99 -16.23 25.49
N ASP A 99 25.92 -16.13 24.54
CA ASP A 99 27.28 -15.65 24.78
C ASP A 99 27.33 -14.15 24.47
N SER A 100 27.70 -13.33 25.46
CA SER A 100 27.76 -11.87 25.28
C SER A 100 28.81 -11.40 24.28
N GLU A 101 29.79 -12.23 23.90
CA GLU A 101 30.81 -11.86 22.92
C GLU A 101 30.35 -12.07 21.47
N THR A 102 29.50 -13.07 21.22
CA THR A 102 29.07 -13.46 19.86
C THR A 102 27.62 -13.14 19.57
N ALA A 103 26.78 -13.01 20.61
CA ALA A 103 25.38 -12.67 20.47
C ALA A 103 25.22 -11.19 20.15
N HIS A 104 24.26 -10.88 19.28
CA HIS A 104 23.88 -9.50 18.99
C HIS A 104 22.47 -9.26 19.49
N ALA A 105 22.24 -8.15 20.17
CA ALA A 105 20.88 -7.73 20.49
C ALA A 105 20.13 -7.50 19.18
N VAL A 106 18.95 -8.12 19.04
CA VAL A 106 18.02 -7.74 17.98
C VAL A 106 17.34 -6.47 18.46
N SER A 107 17.36 -5.41 17.66
CA SER A 107 16.65 -4.16 17.91
C SER A 107 15.14 -4.38 17.73
N ASN A 108 14.58 -5.30 18.50
CA ASN A 108 13.15 -5.53 18.60
C ASN A 108 12.64 -4.56 19.64
N SER A 109 11.95 -3.51 19.18
CA SER A 109 11.23 -2.68 20.11
C SER A 109 10.09 -3.53 20.70
N LEU A 110 10.23 -3.96 21.95
CA LEU A 110 9.16 -4.70 22.64
C LEU A 110 7.99 -3.74 22.78
N ILE A 111 6.89 -3.97 22.04
CA ILE A 111 5.66 -3.20 22.17
C ILE A 111 4.66 -4.01 22.99
N MET A 112 4.36 -3.54 24.20
CA MET A 112 3.34 -4.12 25.07
C MET A 112 2.12 -3.18 25.11
N PRO A 113 1.07 -3.46 24.32
CA PRO A 113 -0.20 -2.78 24.49
C PRO A 113 -0.93 -3.38 25.69
N LEU A 114 -1.36 -2.53 26.60
CA LEU A 114 -2.26 -2.84 27.69
C LEU A 114 -3.54 -2.04 27.45
N GLN A 115 -4.69 -2.70 27.52
CA GLN A 115 -5.98 -2.02 27.56
C GLN A 115 -6.81 -2.60 28.69
N LEU A 116 -7.27 -1.74 29.58
CA LEU A 116 -8.12 -2.07 30.70
C LEU A 116 -9.45 -1.33 30.56
N ASN A 117 -10.53 -2.07 30.35
CA ASN A 117 -11.88 -1.49 30.42
C ASN A 117 -12.25 -1.32 31.89
N LEU A 118 -12.36 -0.07 32.35
CA LEU A 118 -12.70 0.27 33.74
C LEU A 118 -14.20 0.20 34.00
N ALA A 119 -15.00 0.59 33.00
CA ALA A 119 -16.45 0.53 33.04
C ALA A 119 -17.02 0.32 31.65
N GLN A 120 -18.09 -0.45 31.54
CA GLN A 120 -18.82 -0.67 30.30
C GLN A 120 -20.32 -0.71 30.61
N SER A 121 -21.10 0.02 29.83
CA SER A 121 -22.56 -0.05 29.77
C SER A 121 -23.01 -0.31 28.32
N GLU A 122 -24.31 -0.44 28.08
CA GLU A 122 -24.85 -0.57 26.72
C GLU A 122 -24.54 0.63 25.83
N THR A 123 -24.34 1.81 26.42
CA THR A 123 -24.20 3.09 25.70
C THR A 123 -22.90 3.80 26.02
N SER A 124 -22.01 3.23 26.83
CA SER A 124 -20.75 3.88 27.17
C SER A 124 -19.66 2.89 27.55
N ASN A 125 -18.41 3.30 27.35
CA ASN A 125 -17.25 2.63 27.91
C ASN A 125 -16.24 3.65 28.43
N LEU A 126 -15.53 3.27 29.48
CA LEU A 126 -14.34 3.94 30.00
C LEU A 126 -13.21 2.93 29.96
N PHE A 127 -12.12 3.28 29.28
CA PHE A 127 -10.94 2.42 29.19
C PHE A 127 -9.67 3.22 29.46
N VAL A 128 -8.68 2.51 29.99
CA VAL A 128 -7.30 2.96 30.11
C VAL A 128 -6.49 2.14 29.13
N SER A 129 -5.66 2.78 28.33
CA SER A 129 -4.67 2.11 27.51
C SER A 129 -3.27 2.48 27.99
N ALA A 130 -2.32 1.58 27.80
CA ALA A 130 -0.91 1.87 27.92
C ALA A 130 -0.18 1.21 26.75
N LEU A 131 0.80 1.88 26.18
CA LEU A 131 1.71 1.32 25.23
C LEU A 131 3.11 1.49 25.79
N TYR A 132 3.73 0.39 26.20
CA TYR A 132 5.14 0.40 26.57
C TYR A 132 5.96 -0.08 25.38
N ARG A 133 6.94 0.71 24.97
CA ARG A 133 7.93 0.37 23.96
C ARG A 133 9.31 0.37 24.59
N LYS A 134 9.95 -0.79 24.67
CA LYS A 134 11.37 -0.88 25.05
C LYS A 134 12.24 -0.62 23.83
N ASN A 135 13.18 0.32 23.87
CA ASN A 135 14.12 0.53 22.77
C ASN A 135 15.45 -0.13 23.14
N THR A 136 15.81 -1.23 22.46
CA THR A 136 17.00 -2.03 22.77
C THR A 136 18.23 -1.66 21.94
N THR A 137 18.32 -0.43 21.42
CA THR A 137 19.48 0.00 20.62
C THR A 137 20.74 0.02 21.48
N ASP A 138 21.79 -0.67 21.02
CA ASP A 138 23.03 -0.88 21.75
C ASP A 138 23.74 0.43 22.13
N SER A 139 24.36 0.44 23.31
CA SER A 139 24.59 1.59 24.19
C SER A 139 25.70 2.56 23.76
N THR A 140 26.07 2.61 22.48
CA THR A 140 27.01 3.60 21.98
C THR A 140 26.27 4.85 21.52
N VAL A 141 25.99 5.72 22.48
CA VAL A 141 25.62 7.14 22.34
C VAL A 141 24.16 7.44 21.95
N GLY A 142 23.24 7.36 22.92
CA GLY A 142 22.38 8.52 23.25
C GLY A 142 21.02 8.73 22.58
N SER A 143 20.23 7.71 22.21
CA SER A 143 18.83 7.99 21.76
C SER A 143 17.77 6.88 21.91
N GLY A 144 18.08 5.72 22.48
CA GLY A 144 17.11 4.64 22.69
C GLY A 144 16.44 4.69 24.07
N GLN A 145 15.62 5.69 24.38
CA GLN A 145 14.85 5.67 25.64
C GLN A 145 13.62 4.77 25.50
N ASP A 146 13.35 3.96 26.52
CA ASP A 146 12.08 3.29 26.71
C ASP A 146 10.96 4.34 26.74
N ALA A 147 9.88 4.07 26.01
CA ALA A 147 8.75 4.97 25.92
C ALA A 147 7.49 4.30 26.47
N LEU A 148 6.91 4.91 27.50
CA LEU A 148 5.58 4.57 27.97
C LEU A 148 4.62 5.66 27.49
N THR A 149 3.53 5.26 26.84
CA THR A 149 2.40 6.14 26.52
C THR A 149 1.19 5.64 27.28
N LEU A 150 0.62 6.47 28.14
CA LEU A 150 -0.60 6.17 28.89
C LEU A 150 -1.76 6.90 28.24
N GLY A 151 -2.89 6.23 28.08
CA GLY A 151 -4.10 6.74 27.49
C GLY A 151 -5.31 6.51 28.39
N VAL A 152 -6.22 7.47 28.43
CA VAL A 152 -7.56 7.30 29.01
C VAL A 152 -8.57 7.73 27.96
N GLY A 153 -9.57 6.90 27.71
CA GLY A 153 -10.60 7.19 26.74
C GLY A 153 -11.99 6.82 27.20
N THR A 154 -12.96 7.55 26.67
CA THR A 154 -14.37 7.22 26.80
C THR A 154 -15.03 7.16 25.43
N GLY A 155 -15.92 6.20 25.27
CA GLY A 155 -16.89 6.18 24.19
C GLY A 155 -18.28 6.32 24.80
N TRP A 156 -19.12 7.12 24.15
CA TRP A 156 -20.52 7.26 24.49
C TRP A 156 -21.36 7.17 23.21
N GLN A 157 -22.41 6.36 23.28
CA GLN A 157 -23.40 6.16 22.23
C GLN A 157 -24.76 6.57 22.77
N GLY A 158 -25.11 7.84 22.58
CA GLY A 158 -26.37 8.43 23.02
C GLY A 158 -27.54 8.10 22.10
N GLY A 159 -28.44 7.23 22.56
CA GLY A 159 -29.56 6.75 21.75
C GLY A 159 -29.09 6.06 20.47
N HIS A 160 -29.98 5.88 19.50
CA HIS A 160 -29.64 5.13 18.27
C HIS A 160 -28.73 5.88 17.29
N ASN A 161 -28.38 7.14 17.55
CA ASN A 161 -27.93 8.05 16.49
C ASN A 161 -26.80 9.03 16.88
N THR A 162 -26.37 9.09 18.14
CA THR A 162 -25.28 9.99 18.55
C THR A 162 -24.12 9.19 19.10
N GLN A 163 -22.91 9.57 18.71
CA GLN A 163 -21.67 9.01 19.23
C GLN A 163 -20.71 10.13 19.63
N LEU A 164 -19.98 9.93 20.73
CA LEU A 164 -18.92 10.79 21.21
C LEU A 164 -17.77 9.91 21.69
N THR A 165 -16.56 10.20 21.26
CA THR A 165 -15.34 9.53 21.68
C THR A 165 -14.35 10.58 22.15
N THR A 166 -13.86 10.41 23.38
CA THR A 166 -12.82 11.27 23.96
C THR A 166 -11.62 10.40 24.30
N ARG A 167 -10.41 10.88 24.02
CA ARG A 167 -9.17 10.21 24.40
C ARG A 167 -8.13 11.24 24.79
N PHE A 168 -7.38 10.93 25.84
CA PHE A 168 -6.25 11.70 26.34
C PHE A 168 -5.06 10.77 26.44
N PHE A 169 -3.92 11.18 25.92
CA PHE A 169 -2.67 10.45 25.96
C PHE A 169 -1.59 11.31 26.59
N PHE A 170 -0.71 10.67 27.36
CA PHE A 170 0.45 11.30 27.98
C PHE A 170 1.61 10.30 27.99
N ALA A 171 2.80 10.75 27.61
CA ALA A 171 4.01 9.94 27.68
C ALA A 171 4.96 10.53 28.74
N PRO A 172 5.06 9.95 29.95
CA PRO A 172 5.94 10.45 31.01
C PRO A 172 7.40 10.48 30.58
N SER A 173 8.13 11.56 30.92
CA SER A 173 9.59 11.59 30.85
C SER A 173 10.20 10.72 31.93
N VAL A 174 11.21 9.94 31.57
CA VAL A 174 11.99 9.10 32.49
C VAL A 174 13.42 9.64 32.69
N GLY A 175 13.69 10.90 32.31
CA GLY A 175 15.01 11.51 32.45
C GLY A 175 15.02 13.03 32.58
N ASP A 176 16.13 13.51 33.16
CA ASP A 176 16.32 14.79 33.85
C ASP A 176 16.56 16.00 32.91
N GLY A 177 16.33 15.84 31.60
CA GLY A 177 16.81 16.76 30.55
C GLY A 177 15.75 17.14 29.52
N THR A 178 14.74 17.88 29.97
CA THR A 178 13.80 18.78 29.24
C THR A 178 13.58 18.56 27.73
N PRO A 179 12.56 17.78 27.37
CA PRO A 179 11.31 18.39 26.89
C PRO A 179 10.40 18.72 28.06
N THR A 180 9.64 19.82 28.01
CA THR A 180 8.67 20.08 29.09
C THR A 180 7.57 19.02 29.01
N ASP A 181 7.05 18.52 30.15
CA ASP A 181 5.99 17.48 30.16
C ASP A 181 4.76 17.85 29.30
N LYS A 182 4.58 19.15 29.02
CA LYS A 182 3.55 19.69 28.12
C LYS A 182 3.70 19.22 26.67
N ASP A 183 4.91 18.88 26.24
CA ASP A 183 5.24 18.49 24.87
C ASP A 183 4.99 17.01 24.60
N ARG A 184 4.44 16.24 25.55
CA ARG A 184 4.20 14.79 25.43
C ARG A 184 2.76 14.40 25.75
N MET A 185 1.83 15.29 25.45
CA MET A 185 0.41 15.08 25.65
C MET A 185 -0.33 15.23 24.32
N GLY A 186 -1.27 14.33 24.10
CA GLY A 186 -2.15 14.35 22.93
C GLY A 186 -3.59 14.10 23.37
N TRP A 187 -4.55 14.62 22.62
CA TRP A 187 -5.95 14.35 22.88
C TRP A 187 -6.75 14.36 21.59
N SER A 188 -7.81 13.55 21.55
CA SER A 188 -8.75 13.48 20.45
C SER A 188 -10.18 13.52 20.98
N LEU A 189 -11.02 14.32 20.33
CA LEU A 189 -12.44 14.44 20.57
C LEU A 189 -13.15 14.29 19.23
N ALA A 190 -13.84 13.17 19.04
CA ALA A 190 -14.61 12.92 17.83
C ALA A 190 -16.06 12.63 18.17
N GLY A 191 -16.98 13.08 17.35
CA GLY A 191 -18.39 12.82 17.57
C GLY A 191 -19.21 12.97 16.32
N GLY A 192 -20.45 12.52 16.40
CA GLY A 192 -21.42 12.73 15.36
C GLY A 192 -22.83 12.41 15.82
N THR A 193 -23.81 13.03 15.18
CA THR A 193 -25.22 12.81 15.47
C THR A 193 -26.04 12.81 14.19
N ASN A 194 -27.00 11.88 14.08
CA ASN A 194 -28.06 12.00 13.08
C ASN A 194 -29.12 12.96 13.64
N ALA A 195 -28.98 14.25 13.34
CA ALA A 195 -29.94 15.28 13.73
C ALA A 195 -31.35 15.00 13.18
N SER A 196 -31.44 14.26 12.06
CA SER A 196 -32.69 13.72 11.52
C SER A 196 -32.40 12.42 10.75
N ARG A 197 -33.44 11.81 10.15
CA ARG A 197 -33.25 10.66 9.22
C ARG A 197 -32.45 11.02 7.97
N THR A 198 -32.34 12.30 7.65
CA THR A 198 -31.73 12.80 6.43
C THR A 198 -30.51 13.68 6.71
N THR A 199 -30.24 14.05 7.96
CA THR A 199 -29.15 14.97 8.32
C THR A 199 -28.22 14.32 9.33
N ARG A 200 -26.93 14.27 8.99
CA ARG A 200 -25.85 13.82 9.88
C ARG A 200 -24.84 14.94 10.07
N LEU A 201 -24.48 15.15 11.33
CA LEU A 201 -23.41 16.04 11.75
C LEU A 201 -22.26 15.19 12.27
N SER A 202 -21.03 15.60 12.01
CA SER A 202 -19.82 14.97 12.52
C SER A 202 -18.76 16.01 12.79
N PHE A 203 -17.92 15.75 13.78
CA PHE A 203 -16.76 16.55 14.07
C PHE A 203 -15.62 15.67 14.58
N ASN A 204 -14.39 16.10 14.34
CA ASN A 204 -13.18 15.49 14.85
C ASN A 204 -12.23 16.61 15.21
N LEU A 205 -11.77 16.65 16.45
CA LEU A 205 -10.76 17.58 16.91
C LEU A 205 -9.68 16.77 17.58
N SER A 206 -8.47 16.86 17.07
CA SER A 206 -7.33 16.18 17.66
C SER A 206 -6.13 17.12 17.68
N ARG A 207 -5.35 17.01 18.75
CA ARG A 207 -4.11 17.75 18.89
C ARG A 207 -3.11 16.83 19.51
N ASP A 208 -1.98 16.73 18.84
CA ASP A 208 -0.83 16.01 19.35
C ASP A 208 0.42 16.89 19.31
N SER A 209 1.33 16.62 20.22
CA SER A 209 2.64 17.22 20.27
C SER A 209 3.64 16.43 19.43
N SER A 210 4.71 17.07 18.96
CA SER A 210 5.73 16.42 18.14
C SER A 210 6.56 15.39 18.90
N SER A 211 6.54 15.43 20.24
CA SER A 211 7.30 14.50 21.08
C SER A 211 6.44 13.39 21.72
N LEU A 212 5.13 13.36 21.43
CA LEU A 212 4.31 12.18 21.70
C LEU A 212 4.61 11.13 20.63
N THR A 213 5.49 10.21 20.96
CA THR A 213 5.78 9.06 20.12
C THR A 213 5.00 7.85 20.63
N ASN A 214 4.84 6.81 19.80
CA ASN A 214 4.25 5.53 20.22
C ASN A 214 2.78 5.65 20.64
N LEU A 215 1.97 6.20 19.74
CA LEU A 215 0.51 6.15 19.85
C LEU A 215 -0.03 4.81 19.31
N PRO A 216 -1.12 4.28 19.89
CA PRO A 216 -1.90 3.21 19.27
C PRO A 216 -2.37 3.61 17.86
N THR A 217 -2.36 2.67 16.91
CA THR A 217 -2.79 2.93 15.51
C THR A 217 -4.25 3.38 15.41
N ASP A 218 -5.08 3.03 16.37
CA ASP A 218 -6.49 3.41 16.44
C ASP A 218 -6.74 4.73 17.17
N ALA A 219 -5.70 5.40 17.70
CA ALA A 219 -5.83 6.60 18.51
C ALA A 219 -6.48 7.79 17.76
N GLY A 220 -6.41 7.79 16.43
CA GLY A 220 -6.91 8.90 15.61
C GLY A 220 -6.07 10.17 15.74
N LEU A 221 -4.83 10.02 16.22
CA LEU A 221 -3.85 11.09 16.39
C LEU A 221 -2.72 10.90 15.38
N GLN A 222 -2.22 12.01 14.85
CA GLN A 222 -1.01 12.06 14.05
C GLN A 222 0.04 12.85 14.83
N VAL A 223 1.20 12.24 15.04
CA VAL A 223 2.27 12.82 15.86
C VAL A 223 2.62 14.21 15.36
N GLY A 224 2.62 15.19 16.27
CA GLY A 224 2.96 16.58 15.97
C GLY A 224 1.96 17.31 15.08
N ASN A 225 0.73 16.80 14.91
CA ASN A 225 -0.30 17.45 14.12
C ASN A 225 -1.51 17.85 14.98
N GLN A 226 -2.19 18.89 14.51
CA GLN A 226 -3.49 19.35 14.97
C GLN A 226 -4.45 19.17 13.80
N HIS A 227 -5.57 18.50 14.06
CA HIS A 227 -6.60 18.25 13.07
C HIS A 227 -7.94 18.76 13.61
N LEU A 228 -8.62 19.59 12.83
CA LEU A 228 -10.02 19.96 13.05
C LEU A 228 -10.81 19.58 11.81
N GLY A 229 -11.77 18.69 11.96
CA GLY A 229 -12.70 18.26 10.93
C GLY A 229 -14.14 18.55 11.36
N LEU A 230 -14.94 19.13 10.48
CA LEU A 230 -16.38 19.30 10.60
C LEU A 230 -17.03 18.71 9.35
N GLY A 231 -18.13 17.97 9.52
CA GLY A 231 -18.85 17.35 8.41
C GLY A 231 -20.35 17.44 8.61
N LEU A 232 -21.04 17.93 7.59
CA LEU A 232 -22.49 17.94 7.44
C LEU A 232 -22.84 17.10 6.23
N GLN A 233 -23.73 16.12 6.39
CA GLN A 233 -24.31 15.35 5.30
C GLN A 233 -25.83 15.49 5.35
N MET A 234 -26.45 15.82 4.22
CA MET A 234 -27.90 15.96 4.11
C MET A 234 -28.41 15.12 2.94
N ALA A 235 -29.59 14.53 3.10
CA ALA A 235 -30.30 13.77 2.09
C ALA A 235 -31.77 14.23 2.06
N PRO A 236 -32.06 15.49 1.68
CA PRO A 236 -33.39 16.08 1.81
C PRO A 236 -34.47 15.31 1.04
N SER A 237 -34.08 14.53 0.02
CA SER A 237 -34.93 13.59 -0.70
C SER A 237 -34.17 12.30 -1.03
N ARG A 238 -34.87 11.29 -1.53
CA ARG A 238 -34.23 10.06 -2.06
C ARG A 238 -33.39 10.30 -3.32
N THR A 239 -33.61 11.44 -3.98
CA THR A 239 -32.96 11.79 -5.24
C THR A 239 -31.83 12.80 -5.03
N MET A 240 -31.60 13.31 -3.82
CA MET A 240 -30.61 14.35 -3.58
C MET A 240 -29.83 14.07 -2.30
N THR A 241 -28.51 14.12 -2.42
CA THR A 241 -27.59 14.14 -1.28
C THR A 241 -26.64 15.32 -1.41
N THR A 242 -26.35 15.97 -0.30
CA THR A 242 -25.37 17.04 -0.21
C THR A 242 -24.43 16.77 0.96
N SER A 243 -23.19 17.23 0.84
CA SER A 243 -22.23 17.20 1.93
C SER A 243 -21.43 18.48 1.95
N LEU A 244 -21.13 18.95 3.15
CA LEU A 244 -20.21 20.05 3.41
C LEU A 244 -19.18 19.54 4.41
N THR A 245 -17.91 19.61 4.06
CA THR A 245 -16.80 19.23 4.93
C THR A 245 -15.84 20.39 5.05
N TYR A 246 -15.38 20.63 6.27
CA TYR A 246 -14.27 21.51 6.58
C TYR A 246 -13.21 20.66 7.27
N SER A 247 -11.96 20.74 6.82
CA SER A 247 -10.83 20.20 7.54
C SER A 247 -9.72 21.24 7.65
N GLN A 248 -9.01 21.22 8.76
CA GLN A 248 -7.81 22.02 8.98
C GLN A 248 -6.76 21.13 9.61
N ASP A 249 -5.62 21.06 8.96
CA ASP A 249 -4.44 20.34 9.40
C ASP A 249 -3.32 21.35 9.66
N ALA A 250 -2.74 21.33 10.85
CA ALA A 250 -1.61 22.18 11.20
C ALA A 250 -0.56 21.36 11.94
N THR A 251 0.72 21.62 11.69
CA THR A 251 1.76 21.03 12.53
C THR A 251 1.79 21.76 13.87
N ALA A 252 1.92 21.04 14.98
CA ALA A 252 2.05 21.61 16.31
C ALA A 252 3.27 22.53 16.44
N ALA A 253 4.33 22.24 15.68
CA ALA A 253 5.54 23.06 15.62
C ALA A 253 5.34 24.38 14.86
N ASN A 254 4.45 24.41 13.87
CA ASN A 254 4.16 25.60 13.08
C ASN A 254 2.65 25.71 12.79
N PRO A 255 1.85 26.17 13.76
CA PRO A 255 0.42 26.35 13.57
C PRO A 255 0.10 27.42 12.52
N ALA A 256 1.06 28.32 12.25
CA ALA A 256 0.93 29.31 11.19
C ALA A 256 1.05 28.69 9.78
N ALA A 257 1.49 27.44 9.61
CA ALA A 257 1.48 26.75 8.31
C ALA A 257 0.24 25.84 8.14
N ALA A 258 -0.88 26.17 8.78
CA ALA A 258 -2.10 25.38 8.68
C ALA A 258 -2.59 25.29 7.22
N THR A 259 -2.97 24.10 6.82
CA THR A 259 -3.70 23.81 5.58
C THR A 259 -5.16 23.62 5.92
N SER A 260 -6.03 24.42 5.33
CA SER A 260 -7.48 24.26 5.45
C SER A 260 -8.08 23.83 4.12
N GLN A 261 -9.06 22.96 4.19
CA GLN A 261 -9.86 22.51 3.05
C GLN A 261 -11.34 22.68 3.37
N ILE A 262 -12.07 23.34 2.48
CA ILE A 262 -13.53 23.38 2.48
C ILE A 262 -13.98 22.62 1.24
N ALA A 263 -14.88 21.65 1.38
CA ALA A 263 -15.47 20.96 0.23
C ALA A 263 -17.00 20.86 0.38
N ALA A 264 -17.71 21.22 -0.68
CA ALA A 264 -19.14 21.08 -0.81
C ALA A 264 -19.44 20.19 -2.02
N ALA A 265 -20.18 19.10 -1.80
CA ALA A 265 -20.59 18.20 -2.86
C ALA A 265 -22.11 18.04 -2.89
N MET A 266 -22.66 17.86 -4.07
CA MET A 266 -24.06 17.53 -4.28
C MET A 266 -24.15 16.41 -5.30
N THR A 267 -24.99 15.42 -5.03
CA THR A 267 -25.38 14.39 -5.99
C THR A 267 -26.90 14.39 -6.14
N LEU A 268 -27.37 14.66 -7.35
CA LEU A 268 -28.77 14.66 -7.75
C LEU A 268 -29.01 13.48 -8.70
N THR A 269 -29.91 12.57 -8.34
CA THR A 269 -30.32 11.40 -9.10
C THR A 269 -31.85 11.42 -9.26
N PRO A 270 -32.41 12.25 -10.17
CA PRO A 270 -33.86 12.41 -10.29
C PRO A 270 -34.57 11.09 -10.64
N ASN A 271 -33.86 10.21 -11.35
CA ASN A 271 -34.29 8.86 -11.71
C ASN A 271 -33.06 7.98 -12.00
N GLN A 272 -33.27 6.70 -12.33
CA GLN A 272 -32.17 5.76 -12.63
C GLN A 272 -31.40 6.06 -13.93
N LYS A 273 -31.91 6.98 -14.76
CA LYS A 273 -31.33 7.36 -16.05
C LYS A 273 -30.52 8.64 -15.99
N LEU A 274 -30.47 9.36 -14.86
CA LEU A 274 -29.75 10.62 -14.77
C LEU A 274 -29.14 10.76 -13.38
N LYS A 275 -27.82 11.00 -13.35
CA LYS A 275 -27.06 11.36 -12.17
C LYS A 275 -26.25 12.61 -12.49
N ILE A 276 -26.39 13.64 -11.67
CA ILE A 276 -25.61 14.88 -11.73
C ILE A 276 -24.85 14.97 -10.42
N GLN A 277 -23.56 15.24 -10.50
CA GLN A 277 -22.70 15.45 -9.34
C GLN A 277 -21.99 16.79 -9.50
N THR A 278 -21.94 17.57 -8.42
CA THR A 278 -21.15 18.80 -8.38
C THR A 278 -20.22 18.73 -7.18
N ASN A 279 -19.00 19.23 -7.33
CA ASN A 279 -18.04 19.34 -6.24
C ASN A 279 -17.35 20.70 -6.32
N LEU A 280 -17.36 21.41 -5.21
CA LEU A 280 -16.63 22.66 -5.00
C LEU A 280 -15.65 22.40 -3.87
N GLN A 281 -14.37 22.67 -4.08
CA GLN A 281 -13.32 22.49 -3.10
C GLN A 281 -12.41 23.71 -3.09
N GLU A 282 -12.09 24.21 -1.91
CA GLU A 282 -11.07 25.22 -1.69
C GLU A 282 -10.00 24.60 -0.79
N ASN A 283 -8.74 24.68 -1.23
CA ASN A 283 -7.58 24.29 -0.46
C ASN A 283 -6.73 25.54 -0.24
N ALA A 284 -6.59 25.96 1.01
CA ALA A 284 -5.76 27.10 1.39
C ALA A 284 -4.65 26.62 2.31
N THR A 285 -3.40 26.87 1.94
CA THR A 285 -2.27 26.73 2.87
C THR A 285 -1.85 28.13 3.29
N HIS A 286 -1.75 28.38 4.59
CA HIS A 286 -1.37 29.70 5.08
C HIS A 286 -0.02 30.13 4.52
N GLY A 287 0.03 31.34 3.95
CA GLY A 287 1.23 31.87 3.27
C GLY A 287 1.49 31.32 1.86
N ALA A 288 0.64 30.44 1.34
CA ALA A 288 0.72 29.94 -0.03
C ALA A 288 -0.49 30.36 -0.87
N ALA A 289 -0.40 30.06 -2.17
CA ALA A 289 -1.49 30.16 -3.12
C ALA A 289 -2.73 29.36 -2.65
N VAL A 290 -3.91 29.95 -2.76
CA VAL A 290 -5.18 29.25 -2.53
C VAL A 290 -5.61 28.57 -3.83
N SER A 291 -6.01 27.31 -3.75
CA SER A 291 -6.50 26.54 -4.89
C SER A 291 -8.00 26.32 -4.78
N HIS A 292 -8.76 26.74 -5.79
CA HIS A 292 -10.20 26.52 -5.91
C HIS A 292 -10.47 25.52 -7.03
N THR A 293 -11.08 24.38 -6.71
CA THR A 293 -11.53 23.38 -7.66
C THR A 293 -13.05 23.34 -7.71
N ALA A 294 -13.63 23.54 -8.89
CA ALA A 294 -15.05 23.37 -9.15
C ALA A 294 -15.25 22.31 -10.22
N SER A 295 -16.19 21.39 -10.04
CA SER A 295 -16.49 20.37 -11.03
C SER A 295 -17.98 20.02 -11.08
N VAL A 296 -18.42 19.65 -12.28
CA VAL A 296 -19.75 19.14 -12.58
C VAL A 296 -19.61 17.89 -13.43
N ALA A 297 -20.24 16.80 -13.01
CA ALA A 297 -20.29 15.54 -13.71
C ALA A 297 -21.75 15.16 -13.98
N VAL A 298 -22.04 14.69 -15.18
CA VAL A 298 -23.36 14.25 -15.62
C VAL A 298 -23.21 12.86 -16.21
N ASP A 299 -23.96 11.89 -15.70
CA ASP A 299 -24.11 10.54 -16.25
C ASP A 299 -25.57 10.34 -16.61
N ALA A 300 -25.85 10.23 -17.91
CA ALA A 300 -27.18 10.08 -18.46
C ALA A 300 -27.30 8.77 -19.24
N LYS A 301 -28.39 8.05 -19.03
CA LYS A 301 -28.78 6.83 -19.76
C LYS A 301 -30.09 7.04 -20.49
N PRO A 302 -30.12 7.88 -21.55
CA PRO A 302 -31.37 8.28 -22.21
C PRO A 302 -32.15 7.07 -22.75
N ALA A 303 -31.43 6.05 -23.23
CA ALA A 303 -31.95 4.75 -23.66
C ALA A 303 -31.23 3.62 -22.91
N GLY A 304 -31.82 2.41 -22.89
CA GLY A 304 -31.28 1.27 -22.13
C GLY A 304 -29.89 0.79 -22.57
N ASN A 305 -29.47 1.16 -23.78
CA ASN A 305 -28.19 0.82 -24.39
C ASN A 305 -27.30 2.05 -24.67
N THR A 306 -27.70 3.25 -24.24
CA THR A 306 -26.95 4.48 -24.45
C THR A 306 -26.53 5.06 -23.11
N GLN A 307 -25.26 5.42 -22.98
CA GLN A 307 -24.72 6.16 -21.87
C GLN A 307 -24.03 7.42 -22.39
N VAL A 308 -24.28 8.56 -21.77
CA VAL A 308 -23.64 9.84 -22.06
C VAL A 308 -23.05 10.35 -20.76
N THR A 309 -21.74 10.61 -20.77
CA THR A 309 -21.01 11.15 -19.63
C THR A 309 -20.45 12.51 -20.01
N ALA A 310 -20.66 13.54 -19.19
CA ALA A 310 -20.04 14.84 -19.37
C ALA A 310 -19.44 15.29 -18.04
N ASN A 311 -18.16 15.62 -18.03
CA ASN A 311 -17.46 16.11 -16.86
C ASN A 311 -16.78 17.42 -17.22
N TYR A 312 -16.97 18.44 -16.41
CA TYR A 312 -16.27 19.71 -16.49
C TYR A 312 -15.64 19.97 -15.13
N ALA A 313 -14.37 20.35 -15.10
CA ALA A 313 -13.69 20.75 -13.88
C ALA A 313 -12.73 21.91 -14.17
N THR A 314 -12.62 22.82 -13.21
CA THR A 314 -11.69 23.94 -13.21
C THR A 314 -10.95 23.97 -11.90
N THR A 315 -9.64 24.15 -11.96
CA THR A 315 -8.78 24.41 -10.82
C THR A 315 -8.06 25.72 -11.07
N ASP A 316 -8.40 26.73 -10.28
CA ASP A 316 -7.72 28.02 -10.22
C ASP A 316 -6.78 27.99 -9.01
N THR A 317 -5.53 28.41 -9.18
CA THR A 317 -4.56 28.50 -8.08
C THR A 317 -4.03 29.92 -7.99
N ALA A 318 -4.59 30.68 -7.05
CA ALA A 318 -4.34 32.10 -6.87
C ALA A 318 -2.85 32.40 -6.74
N GLY A 319 -2.32 33.28 -7.59
CA GLY A 319 -0.89 33.65 -7.59
C GLY A 319 0.00 32.77 -8.46
N THR A 320 -0.56 31.77 -9.15
CA THR A 320 0.11 31.07 -10.25
C THR A 320 -0.63 31.32 -11.56
N ALA A 321 0.07 31.43 -12.68
CA ALA A 321 -0.55 31.54 -14.01
C ALA A 321 -1.12 30.19 -14.53
N SER A 322 -1.43 29.26 -13.61
CA SER A 322 -1.72 27.86 -13.92
C SER A 322 -3.18 27.52 -13.64
N ASP A 323 -4.10 28.17 -14.36
CA ASP A 323 -5.49 27.75 -14.40
C ASP A 323 -5.61 26.48 -15.21
N THR A 324 -6.14 25.43 -14.59
CA THR A 324 -6.41 24.15 -15.26
C THR A 324 -7.91 24.01 -15.50
N GLN A 325 -8.32 23.86 -16.76
CA GLN A 325 -9.71 23.61 -17.13
C GLN A 325 -9.78 22.30 -17.91
N THR A 326 -10.52 21.32 -17.41
CA THR A 326 -10.74 20.03 -18.06
C THR A 326 -12.20 19.85 -18.41
N MET A 327 -12.49 19.53 -19.66
CA MET A 327 -13.81 19.16 -20.15
C MET A 327 -13.71 17.79 -20.80
N ASN A 328 -14.57 16.86 -20.42
CA ASN A 328 -14.66 15.52 -21.00
C ASN A 328 -16.12 15.24 -21.35
N LEU A 329 -16.41 15.07 -22.63
CA LEU A 329 -17.70 14.59 -23.12
C LEU A 329 -17.48 13.20 -23.71
N GLY A 330 -18.33 12.25 -23.33
CA GLY A 330 -18.29 10.88 -23.84
C GLY A 330 -19.69 10.36 -24.10
N ALA A 331 -19.85 9.59 -25.17
CA ALA A 331 -21.07 8.86 -25.45
C ALA A 331 -20.73 7.42 -25.82
N ALA A 332 -21.45 6.47 -25.26
CA ALA A 332 -21.38 5.07 -25.59
C ALA A 332 -22.76 4.58 -26.01
N VAL A 333 -22.88 4.01 -27.20
CA VAL A 333 -24.12 3.47 -27.74
C VAL A 333 -23.90 2.00 -28.08
N GLY A 334 -24.50 1.11 -27.31
CA GLY A 334 -24.58 -0.31 -27.63
C GLY A 334 -25.66 -0.54 -28.68
N VAL A 335 -25.35 -0.32 -29.96
CA VAL A 335 -26.30 -0.55 -31.07
C VAL A 335 -26.85 -1.99 -31.02
N SER A 336 -26.04 -2.95 -30.59
CA SER A 336 -26.46 -4.31 -30.25
C SER A 336 -25.51 -4.93 -29.22
N LYS A 337 -25.76 -6.19 -28.82
CA LYS A 337 -24.77 -6.99 -28.05
C LYS A 337 -23.44 -7.17 -28.80
N THR A 338 -23.47 -7.02 -30.13
CA THR A 338 -22.34 -7.23 -31.03
C THR A 338 -21.61 -5.93 -31.37
N VAL A 339 -22.32 -4.81 -31.44
CA VAL A 339 -21.76 -3.54 -31.92
C VAL A 339 -21.97 -2.47 -30.86
N ALA A 340 -20.86 -1.85 -30.44
CA ALA A 340 -20.88 -0.64 -29.63
C ALA A 340 -20.08 0.46 -30.30
N VAL A 341 -20.60 1.68 -30.26
CA VAL A 341 -19.92 2.88 -30.72
C VAL A 341 -19.60 3.73 -29.49
N THR A 342 -18.37 4.22 -29.40
CA THR A 342 -17.94 5.15 -28.35
C THR A 342 -17.43 6.41 -29.00
N THR A 343 -17.79 7.58 -28.49
CA THR A 343 -17.16 8.84 -28.86
C THR A 343 -16.68 9.55 -27.61
N ASN A 344 -15.59 10.29 -27.72
CA ASN A 344 -15.06 11.12 -26.66
C ASN A 344 -14.56 12.44 -27.23
N ALA A 345 -14.72 13.52 -26.46
CA ALA A 345 -14.09 14.80 -26.70
C ALA A 345 -13.59 15.31 -25.35
N ALA A 346 -12.27 15.44 -25.22
CA ALA A 346 -11.61 15.95 -24.05
C ALA A 346 -10.87 17.24 -24.41
N GLN A 347 -10.88 18.21 -23.52
CA GLN A 347 -10.08 19.42 -23.63
C GLN A 347 -9.49 19.72 -22.26
N SER A 348 -8.17 19.93 -22.21
CA SER A 348 -7.45 20.38 -21.04
C SER A 348 -6.72 21.67 -21.38
N ARG A 349 -7.01 22.75 -20.67
CA ARG A 349 -6.24 23.99 -20.72
C ARG A 349 -5.43 24.11 -19.46
N THR A 350 -4.14 24.39 -19.55
CA THR A 350 -3.27 24.72 -18.41
C THR A 350 -2.48 25.98 -18.75
N GLY A 351 -2.85 27.10 -18.13
CA GLY A 351 -2.35 28.42 -18.53
C GLY A 351 -2.71 28.71 -20.00
N SER A 352 -1.70 29.07 -20.82
CA SER A 352 -1.88 29.30 -22.26
C SER A 352 -1.89 28.03 -23.12
N SER A 353 -1.49 26.88 -22.55
CA SER A 353 -1.43 25.62 -23.29
C SER A 353 -2.81 24.97 -23.33
N VAL A 354 -3.27 24.61 -24.53
CA VAL A 354 -4.52 23.87 -24.72
C VAL A 354 -4.19 22.55 -25.37
N THR A 355 -4.59 21.46 -24.70
CA THR A 355 -4.62 20.12 -25.27
C THR A 355 -6.07 19.77 -25.56
N SER A 356 -6.39 19.34 -26.77
CA SER A 356 -7.71 18.87 -27.18
C SER A 356 -7.56 17.46 -27.73
N GLN A 357 -8.50 16.59 -27.41
CA GLN A 357 -8.53 15.22 -27.86
C GLN A 357 -9.94 14.86 -28.30
N GLN A 358 -10.13 14.36 -29.51
CA GLN A 358 -11.44 13.91 -29.98
C GLN A 358 -11.31 12.53 -30.58
N GLY A 359 -12.11 11.59 -30.09
CA GLY A 359 -12.06 10.21 -30.50
C GLY A 359 -13.42 9.66 -30.88
N ALA A 360 -13.42 8.73 -31.83
CA ALA A 360 -14.50 7.82 -32.09
C ALA A 360 -13.94 6.40 -32.11
N GLY A 361 -14.70 5.45 -31.59
CA GLY A 361 -14.35 4.05 -31.52
C GLY A 361 -15.53 3.16 -31.85
N LEU A 362 -15.23 2.02 -32.46
CA LEU A 362 -16.18 0.98 -32.77
C LEU A 362 -15.69 -0.31 -32.14
N ARG A 363 -16.52 -0.96 -31.35
CA ARG A 363 -16.32 -2.33 -30.89
C ARG A 363 -17.25 -3.26 -31.63
N PHE A 364 -16.68 -4.27 -32.26
CA PHE A 364 -17.38 -5.35 -32.95
C PHE A 364 -17.05 -6.69 -32.29
N ALA A 365 -18.02 -7.33 -31.65
CA ALA A 365 -17.90 -8.59 -30.94
C ALA A 365 -19.07 -9.52 -31.30
N PRO A 366 -19.07 -10.16 -32.48
CA PRO A 366 -20.20 -10.96 -32.97
C PRO A 366 -20.48 -12.19 -32.11
N ASN A 367 -19.50 -12.63 -31.32
CA ASN A 367 -19.62 -13.69 -30.34
C ASN A 367 -18.46 -13.58 -29.32
N SER A 368 -18.38 -14.50 -28.37
CA SER A 368 -17.31 -14.52 -27.35
C SER A 368 -15.93 -14.89 -27.90
N LYS A 369 -15.82 -15.34 -29.16
CA LYS A 369 -14.56 -15.74 -29.80
C LYS A 369 -13.90 -14.64 -30.60
N VAL A 370 -14.62 -13.59 -30.97
CA VAL A 370 -14.07 -12.52 -31.82
C VAL A 370 -14.40 -11.19 -31.15
N THR A 371 -13.38 -10.36 -30.96
CA THR A 371 -13.53 -8.95 -30.60
C THR A 371 -12.59 -8.15 -31.48
N LEU A 372 -13.12 -7.11 -32.09
CA LEU A 372 -12.38 -6.11 -32.86
C LEU A 372 -12.74 -4.74 -32.31
N ASN A 373 -11.75 -3.97 -31.91
CA ASN A 373 -11.89 -2.58 -31.55
C ASN A 373 -11.16 -1.74 -32.60
N THR A 374 -11.82 -0.72 -33.10
CA THR A 374 -11.19 0.31 -33.93
C THR A 374 -11.42 1.65 -33.27
N SER A 375 -10.46 2.56 -33.40
CA SER A 375 -10.63 3.93 -32.96
C SER A 375 -9.82 4.90 -33.82
N VAL A 376 -10.36 6.10 -33.95
CA VAL A 376 -9.70 7.24 -34.55
C VAL A 376 -9.73 8.33 -33.50
N ASN A 377 -8.58 8.92 -33.21
CA ASN A 377 -8.40 9.90 -32.17
C ASN A 377 -7.52 11.04 -32.68
N THR A 378 -8.04 12.25 -32.74
CA THR A 378 -7.24 13.45 -32.99
C THR A 378 -6.78 14.03 -31.67
N GLN A 379 -5.48 14.26 -31.53
CA GLN A 379 -4.88 14.95 -30.39
C GLN A 379 -4.26 16.24 -30.92
N GLN A 380 -4.61 17.36 -30.32
CA GLN A 380 -4.05 18.67 -30.61
C GLN A 380 -3.40 19.19 -29.34
N ASP A 381 -2.13 19.54 -29.41
CA ASP A 381 -1.38 20.18 -28.32
C ASP A 381 -0.71 21.47 -28.81
N SER A 382 0.18 22.05 -27.99
CA SER A 382 0.95 23.24 -28.36
C SER A 382 1.99 22.99 -29.46
N THR A 383 2.32 21.73 -29.74
CA THR A 383 3.34 21.30 -30.72
C THR A 383 2.70 20.97 -32.07
N GLY A 384 1.42 20.60 -32.11
CA GLY A 384 0.66 20.42 -33.34
C GLY A 384 -0.53 19.49 -33.20
N ASN A 385 -1.04 19.02 -34.36
CA ASN A 385 -2.12 18.05 -34.44
C ASN A 385 -1.57 16.67 -34.81
N ALA A 386 -1.94 15.65 -34.04
CA ALA A 386 -1.70 14.25 -34.31
C ALA A 386 -3.04 13.54 -34.58
N LEU A 387 -3.16 12.87 -35.73
CA LEU A 387 -4.23 11.92 -36.00
C LEU A 387 -3.73 10.52 -35.66
N ILE A 388 -4.34 9.92 -34.65
CA ILE A 388 -4.01 8.59 -34.15
C ILE A 388 -5.13 7.63 -34.55
N THR A 389 -4.82 6.64 -35.38
CA THR A 389 -5.78 5.59 -35.75
C THR A 389 -5.33 4.28 -35.16
N SER A 390 -6.17 3.59 -34.39
CA SER A 390 -5.88 2.27 -33.84
C SER A 390 -6.89 1.22 -34.25
N VAL A 391 -6.39 0.01 -34.44
CA VAL A 391 -7.16 -1.21 -34.65
C VAL A 391 -6.55 -2.28 -33.76
N ASP A 392 -7.32 -2.85 -32.85
CA ASP A 392 -6.91 -4.00 -32.07
C ASP A 392 -8.00 -5.09 -32.12
N GLY A 393 -7.58 -6.34 -31.99
CA GLY A 393 -8.53 -7.43 -32.03
C GLY A 393 -8.00 -8.67 -31.35
N THR A 394 -8.93 -9.51 -30.93
CA THR A 394 -8.67 -10.84 -30.38
C THR A 394 -9.59 -11.84 -31.06
N VAL A 395 -9.02 -12.94 -31.51
CA VAL A 395 -9.72 -14.08 -32.12
C VAL A 395 -9.35 -15.34 -31.35
N LEU A 396 -10.36 -16.15 -31.03
CA LEU A 396 -10.27 -17.48 -30.43
C LEU A 396 -10.70 -18.52 -31.47
N PRO A 397 -9.88 -18.79 -32.50
CA PRO A 397 -10.26 -19.70 -33.58
C PRO A 397 -10.51 -21.13 -33.08
N ALA A 398 -9.85 -21.53 -31.99
CA ALA A 398 -10.07 -22.78 -31.28
C ALA A 398 -10.09 -22.53 -29.76
N ARG A 399 -10.56 -23.51 -28.98
CA ARG A 399 -10.64 -23.42 -27.51
C ARG A 399 -9.28 -23.09 -26.86
N ASP A 400 -8.23 -23.64 -27.45
CA ASP A 400 -6.86 -23.60 -26.92
C ASP A 400 -5.96 -22.71 -27.80
N LEU A 401 -6.53 -21.85 -28.64
CA LEU A 401 -5.77 -20.91 -29.47
C LEU A 401 -6.37 -19.51 -29.33
N SER A 402 -5.55 -18.55 -28.91
CA SER A 402 -5.89 -17.13 -28.90
C SER A 402 -4.86 -16.34 -29.69
N VAL A 403 -5.33 -15.51 -30.62
CA VAL A 403 -4.50 -14.58 -31.38
C VAL A 403 -5.03 -13.18 -31.10
N SER A 404 -4.16 -12.27 -30.68
CA SER A 404 -4.47 -10.85 -30.58
C SER A 404 -3.45 -10.03 -31.33
N ALA A 405 -3.89 -8.95 -31.97
CA ALA A 405 -3.01 -8.00 -32.64
C ALA A 405 -3.53 -6.59 -32.41
N ALA A 406 -2.62 -5.62 -32.38
CA ALA A 406 -2.95 -4.21 -32.36
C ALA A 406 -2.04 -3.44 -33.30
N TYR A 407 -2.60 -2.46 -33.99
CA TYR A 407 -1.91 -1.52 -34.85
C TYR A 407 -2.37 -0.12 -34.47
N LYS A 408 -1.44 0.82 -34.34
CA LYS A 408 -1.70 2.22 -34.03
C LYS A 408 -0.84 3.08 -34.95
N SER A 409 -1.48 3.76 -35.89
CA SER A 409 -0.82 4.70 -36.78
C SER A 409 -0.90 6.13 -36.25
N ARG A 410 0.16 6.91 -36.44
CA ARG A 410 0.22 8.31 -35.98
C ARG A 410 0.62 9.21 -37.15
N ASP A 411 -0.32 10.02 -37.62
CA ASP A 411 -0.06 11.02 -38.65
C ASP A 411 0.02 12.41 -38.03
N MET A 412 1.18 13.07 -38.13
CA MET A 412 1.43 14.39 -37.56
C MET A 412 1.17 15.46 -38.64
N MET A 413 0.13 16.25 -38.47
CA MET A 413 -0.23 17.33 -39.40
C MET A 413 0.44 18.65 -38.98
N GLN A 414 1.74 18.85 -39.28
CA GLN A 414 2.42 20.13 -39.65
C GLN A 414 3.92 20.26 -39.25
N GLY A 415 4.70 20.85 -40.16
CA GLY A 415 5.47 22.07 -39.87
C GLY A 415 6.99 21.98 -39.75
N ALA A 416 7.53 21.19 -38.83
CA ALA A 416 8.98 21.16 -38.59
C ALA A 416 9.39 19.85 -37.90
N GLN A 417 10.42 19.20 -38.47
CA GLN A 417 11.15 18.04 -37.93
C GLN A 417 10.24 16.87 -37.52
N THR A 418 10.21 15.77 -38.30
CA THR A 418 9.53 14.51 -37.94
C THR A 418 9.79 14.15 -36.46
N PRO A 419 8.83 14.40 -35.56
CA PRO A 419 9.06 14.14 -34.15
C PRO A 419 9.11 12.63 -33.96
N GLN A 420 9.89 12.18 -32.99
CA GLN A 420 9.93 10.79 -32.54
C GLN A 420 8.52 10.21 -32.25
N ASN A 421 7.53 11.09 -32.01
CA ASN A 421 6.12 10.78 -31.78
C ASN A 421 5.30 10.35 -33.02
N SER A 422 5.89 10.34 -34.23
CA SER A 422 5.20 9.88 -35.46
C SER A 422 5.28 8.37 -35.71
N LEU A 423 5.89 7.61 -34.81
CA LEU A 423 6.10 6.19 -35.04
C LEU A 423 4.83 5.38 -34.84
N ASP A 424 4.53 4.54 -35.83
CA ASP A 424 3.45 3.56 -35.75
C ASP A 424 3.81 2.46 -34.75
N THR A 425 2.86 2.08 -33.89
CA THR A 425 3.00 0.96 -32.95
C THR A 425 2.30 -0.26 -33.52
N THR A 426 2.98 -1.41 -33.52
CA THR A 426 2.40 -2.70 -33.91
C THR A 426 2.65 -3.71 -32.81
N SER A 427 1.65 -4.51 -32.48
CA SER A 427 1.83 -5.65 -31.58
C SER A 427 1.03 -6.85 -32.04
N ALA A 428 1.56 -8.04 -31.75
CA ALA A 428 0.88 -9.30 -31.95
C ALA A 428 1.21 -10.23 -30.77
N LYS A 429 0.22 -11.01 -30.34
CA LYS A 429 0.38 -12.05 -29.33
C LYS A 429 -0.38 -13.29 -29.76
N VAL A 430 0.27 -14.43 -29.67
CA VAL A 430 -0.33 -15.74 -29.90
C VAL A 430 -0.20 -16.54 -28.60
N ALA A 431 -1.25 -17.26 -28.24
CA ALA A 431 -1.24 -18.21 -27.15
C ALA A 431 -1.87 -19.51 -27.65
N LEU A 432 -1.14 -20.61 -27.55
CA LEU A 432 -1.53 -21.93 -28.03
C LEU A 432 -1.39 -22.95 -26.91
N GLY A 433 -2.40 -23.79 -26.74
CA GLY A 433 -2.41 -24.91 -25.82
C GLY A 433 -3.47 -24.78 -24.72
N PRO A 434 -3.84 -25.91 -24.10
CA PRO A 434 -4.84 -25.94 -23.04
C PRO A 434 -4.37 -25.18 -21.80
N SER A 435 -5.27 -24.99 -20.83
CA SER A 435 -4.94 -24.33 -19.55
C SER A 435 -3.80 -25.00 -18.75
N ARG A 436 -3.45 -26.25 -19.06
CA ARG A 436 -2.36 -27.01 -18.43
C ARG A 436 -1.01 -26.86 -19.12
N LEU A 437 -0.97 -26.49 -20.39
CA LEU A 437 0.27 -26.28 -21.16
C LEU A 437 -0.03 -25.24 -22.22
N ARG A 438 0.53 -24.05 -22.04
CA ARG A 438 0.30 -22.89 -22.87
C ARG A 438 1.63 -22.35 -23.36
N VAL A 439 1.80 -22.35 -24.67
CA VAL A 439 2.89 -21.68 -25.37
C VAL A 439 2.41 -20.28 -25.75
N THR A 440 3.24 -19.27 -25.56
CA THR A 440 2.94 -17.90 -25.92
C THR A 440 4.04 -17.33 -26.81
N GLY A 441 3.66 -16.47 -27.74
CA GLY A 441 4.58 -15.67 -28.54
C GLY A 441 4.09 -14.23 -28.55
N SER A 442 5.01 -13.27 -28.50
CA SER A 442 4.71 -11.85 -28.59
C SER A 442 5.66 -11.13 -29.54
N TYR A 443 5.16 -10.09 -30.17
CA TYR A 443 5.90 -9.14 -30.98
C TYR A 443 5.35 -7.76 -30.67
N VAL A 444 6.22 -6.79 -30.41
CA VAL A 444 5.85 -5.38 -30.21
C VAL A 444 6.90 -4.54 -30.92
N ARG A 445 6.46 -3.63 -31.78
CA ARG A 445 7.30 -2.62 -32.41
C ARG A 445 6.78 -1.25 -32.07
N ASN A 446 7.71 -0.38 -31.72
CA ASN A 446 7.52 0.96 -31.21
C ASN A 446 6.52 1.03 -30.05
N ALA A 447 6.81 0.30 -28.97
CA ALA A 447 5.92 0.23 -27.81
C ALA A 447 5.54 1.64 -27.32
N ASP A 448 4.27 1.82 -26.99
CA ASP A 448 3.71 3.10 -26.56
C ASP A 448 3.85 3.24 -25.04
N ASP A 449 4.58 4.25 -24.56
CA ASP A 449 4.72 4.56 -23.14
C ASP A 449 4.03 5.90 -22.86
N GLY A 450 2.81 5.83 -22.30
CA GLY A 450 2.02 7.03 -22.00
C GLY A 450 1.68 7.91 -23.22
N GLY A 451 1.62 7.34 -24.43
CA GLY A 451 1.40 8.08 -25.68
C GLY A 451 2.67 8.42 -26.45
N THR A 452 3.84 8.20 -25.86
CA THR A 452 5.15 8.38 -26.50
C THR A 452 5.65 7.05 -27.05
N PRO A 453 5.68 6.85 -28.38
CA PRO A 453 6.22 5.64 -28.95
C PRO A 453 7.75 5.60 -28.76
N GLN A 454 8.23 4.52 -28.14
CA GLN A 454 9.65 4.25 -27.97
C GLN A 454 10.20 3.59 -29.22
N GLN A 455 11.41 3.93 -29.69
CA GLN A 455 12.02 3.28 -30.86
C GLN A 455 12.56 1.89 -30.53
N ILE A 456 11.68 0.98 -30.11
CA ILE A 456 12.05 -0.37 -29.67
C ILE A 456 11.31 -1.43 -30.46
N GLU A 457 11.98 -2.53 -30.74
CA GLU A 457 11.37 -3.77 -31.17
C GLU A 457 11.58 -4.83 -30.10
N GLN A 458 10.51 -5.52 -29.71
CA GLN A 458 10.53 -6.57 -28.72
C GLN A 458 9.86 -7.82 -29.27
N ARG A 459 10.50 -8.96 -29.06
CA ARG A 459 10.00 -10.29 -29.41
C ARG A 459 10.03 -11.14 -28.16
N GLY A 460 9.02 -11.96 -27.94
CA GLY A 460 8.93 -12.81 -26.77
C GLY A 460 8.44 -14.20 -27.12
N PHE A 461 8.98 -15.20 -26.44
CA PHE A 461 8.46 -16.55 -26.41
C PHE A 461 8.29 -16.97 -24.96
N GLY A 462 7.18 -17.60 -24.64
CA GLY A 462 6.89 -18.06 -23.29
C GLY A 462 6.25 -19.44 -23.27
N LEU A 463 6.45 -20.15 -22.17
CA LEU A 463 5.87 -21.43 -21.87
C LEU A 463 5.29 -21.36 -20.46
N GLU A 464 4.05 -21.79 -20.29
CA GLU A 464 3.39 -21.93 -19.01
C GLU A 464 2.83 -23.36 -18.92
N THR A 465 3.04 -24.05 -17.81
CA THR A 465 2.44 -25.35 -17.57
C THR A 465 1.97 -25.47 -16.13
N ASN A 466 0.79 -26.04 -15.96
CA ASN A 466 0.18 -26.31 -14.66
C ASN A 466 -0.13 -27.81 -14.59
N VAL A 467 0.66 -28.53 -13.80
CA VAL A 467 0.54 -29.97 -13.60
C VAL A 467 0.30 -30.25 -12.12
N GLY A 468 -0.97 -30.32 -11.75
CA GLY A 468 -1.40 -30.61 -10.38
C GLY A 468 -1.03 -29.51 -9.40
N ALA A 469 -0.09 -29.79 -8.50
CA ALA A 469 0.44 -28.83 -7.55
C ALA A 469 1.57 -27.95 -8.13
N LEU A 470 2.13 -28.34 -9.27
CA LEU A 470 3.26 -27.66 -9.88
C LEU A 470 2.78 -26.68 -10.96
N SER A 471 3.24 -25.44 -10.90
CA SER A 471 3.19 -24.48 -11.99
C SER A 471 4.60 -24.15 -12.41
N LEU A 472 4.91 -24.24 -13.69
CA LEU A 472 6.19 -23.80 -14.26
C LEU A 472 5.87 -22.79 -15.34
N SER A 473 6.50 -21.63 -15.30
CA SER A 473 6.50 -20.69 -16.42
C SER A 473 7.91 -20.28 -16.74
N GLY A 474 8.14 -19.91 -17.99
CA GLY A 474 9.40 -19.32 -18.40
C GLY A 474 9.25 -18.69 -19.76
N GLY A 475 10.22 -17.87 -20.11
CA GLY A 475 10.21 -17.20 -21.39
C GLY A 475 11.53 -16.54 -21.69
N TYR A 476 11.65 -16.18 -22.96
CA TYR A 476 12.76 -15.46 -23.52
C TYR A 476 12.22 -14.22 -24.21
N ASP A 477 12.79 -13.07 -23.92
CA ASP A 477 12.52 -11.83 -24.62
C ASP A 477 13.78 -11.32 -25.30
N TRP A 478 13.59 -10.68 -26.44
CA TRP A 478 14.62 -10.05 -27.21
C TRP A 478 14.17 -8.63 -27.49
N ARG A 479 15.06 -7.66 -27.29
CA ARG A 479 14.77 -6.23 -27.39
C ARG A 479 15.83 -5.54 -28.23
N GLN A 480 15.42 -4.76 -29.21
CA GLN A 480 16.32 -3.89 -29.98
C GLN A 480 15.89 -2.44 -29.81
N CYS A 481 16.77 -1.59 -29.29
CA CYS A 481 16.54 -0.16 -29.15
C CYS A 481 17.21 0.56 -30.32
N TYR A 482 16.44 0.98 -31.32
CA TYR A 482 16.98 1.59 -32.54
C TYR A 482 17.69 2.92 -32.27
N ALA A 483 17.16 3.75 -31.39
CA ALA A 483 17.73 5.06 -31.06
C ALA A 483 19.09 4.96 -30.35
N ALA A 484 19.24 3.97 -29.46
CA ALA A 484 20.49 3.74 -28.73
C ALA A 484 21.43 2.76 -29.46
N GLN A 485 20.98 2.14 -30.55
CA GLN A 485 21.65 1.03 -31.25
C GLN A 485 22.02 -0.15 -30.32
N THR A 486 21.28 -0.35 -29.24
CA THR A 486 21.55 -1.44 -28.29
C THR A 486 20.66 -2.65 -28.56
N LEU A 487 21.24 -3.83 -28.33
CA LEU A 487 20.56 -5.11 -28.35
C LEU A 487 20.48 -5.65 -26.93
N GLY A 488 19.29 -6.02 -26.48
CA GLY A 488 19.07 -6.66 -25.20
C GLY A 488 18.36 -8.00 -25.34
N ALA A 489 18.54 -8.85 -24.35
CA ALA A 489 17.84 -10.12 -24.24
C ALA A 489 17.50 -10.40 -22.78
N GLY A 490 16.34 -11.00 -22.55
CA GLY A 490 15.88 -11.39 -21.24
C GLY A 490 15.50 -12.87 -21.21
N VAL A 491 15.74 -13.52 -20.08
CA VAL A 491 15.22 -14.84 -19.76
C VAL A 491 14.49 -14.73 -18.43
N HIS A 492 13.33 -15.34 -18.31
CA HIS A 492 12.67 -15.54 -17.03
C HIS A 492 12.25 -16.99 -16.86
N LEU A 493 12.32 -17.48 -15.63
CA LEU A 493 11.88 -18.78 -15.19
C LEU A 493 11.18 -18.60 -13.86
N ALA A 494 9.98 -19.15 -13.70
CA ALA A 494 9.26 -19.16 -12.46
C ALA A 494 8.70 -20.54 -12.18
N LEU A 495 8.79 -20.95 -10.93
CA LEU A 495 8.29 -22.19 -10.38
C LEU A 495 7.29 -21.85 -9.28
N GLY A 496 6.15 -22.51 -9.28
CA GLY A 496 5.19 -22.46 -8.20
C GLY A 496 4.86 -23.87 -7.75
N LEU A 497 4.87 -24.08 -6.45
CA LEU A 497 4.52 -25.35 -5.83
C LEU A 497 3.41 -25.10 -4.81
N ARG A 498 2.22 -25.61 -5.13
CA ARG A 498 1.07 -25.60 -4.25
C ARG A 498 1.19 -26.76 -3.26
N LEU A 499 1.69 -26.46 -2.07
CA LEU A 499 1.85 -27.42 -0.97
C LEU A 499 0.48 -27.89 -0.43
N SER A 500 -0.53 -27.03 -0.47
CA SER A 500 -1.92 -27.33 -0.08
C SER A 500 -2.90 -26.40 -0.81
N SER A 501 -4.22 -26.56 -0.63
CA SER A 501 -5.20 -25.61 -1.17
C SER A 501 -5.00 -24.16 -0.68
N THR A 502 -4.33 -23.98 0.46
CA THR A 502 -4.09 -22.69 1.10
C THR A 502 -2.65 -22.23 1.00
N THR A 503 -1.69 -23.10 0.71
CA THR A 503 -0.25 -22.79 0.74
C THR A 503 0.40 -22.93 -0.63
N GLN A 504 1.14 -21.90 -1.04
CA GLN A 504 1.92 -21.87 -2.27
C GLN A 504 3.33 -21.34 -1.99
N LEU A 505 4.33 -22.06 -2.48
CA LEU A 505 5.71 -21.59 -2.60
C LEU A 505 5.95 -21.16 -4.05
N THR A 506 6.70 -20.09 -4.26
CA THR A 506 7.13 -19.62 -5.58
C THR A 506 8.62 -19.37 -5.57
N GLY A 507 9.30 -19.69 -6.66
CA GLY A 507 10.69 -19.32 -6.92
C GLY A 507 10.80 -18.77 -8.33
N GLY A 508 11.74 -17.86 -8.56
CA GLY A 508 11.95 -17.27 -9.87
C GLY A 508 13.39 -16.86 -10.12
N PHE A 509 13.72 -16.81 -11.40
CA PHE A 509 14.96 -16.28 -11.93
C PHE A 509 14.60 -15.40 -13.12
N GLN A 510 15.16 -14.19 -13.16
CA GLN A 510 15.05 -13.31 -14.30
C GLN A 510 16.45 -12.77 -14.61
N GLN A 511 16.86 -12.83 -15.85
CA GLN A 511 18.10 -12.22 -16.33
C GLN A 511 17.74 -11.24 -17.43
N SER A 512 18.26 -10.02 -17.35
CA SER A 512 18.27 -9.06 -18.45
C SER A 512 19.72 -8.80 -18.84
N LEU A 513 19.99 -8.81 -20.13
CA LEU A 513 21.24 -8.38 -20.74
C LEU A 513 20.94 -7.14 -21.55
N ASP A 514 21.63 -6.06 -21.23
CA ASP A 514 21.63 -4.80 -21.95
C ASP A 514 22.92 -4.70 -22.77
N ASP A 515 22.78 -4.27 -24.03
CA ASP A 515 23.86 -4.11 -24.99
C ASP A 515 24.79 -5.35 -25.14
N VAL A 516 24.24 -6.41 -25.73
CA VAL A 516 24.95 -7.66 -26.06
C VAL A 516 26.14 -7.44 -27.02
N THR A 517 26.31 -6.24 -27.61
CA THR A 517 27.25 -6.02 -28.71
C THR A 517 28.59 -5.41 -28.30
N THR A 518 28.63 -4.49 -27.32
CA THR A 518 29.87 -3.74 -27.00
C THR A 518 30.44 -4.03 -25.61
N ALA A 519 29.57 -4.12 -24.60
CA ALA A 519 29.92 -4.51 -23.23
C ALA A 519 28.63 -5.04 -22.56
N PRO A 520 28.42 -6.36 -22.45
CA PRO A 520 27.19 -6.89 -21.90
C PRO A 520 27.07 -6.48 -20.43
N HIS A 521 26.21 -5.49 -20.19
CA HIS A 521 25.72 -5.17 -18.86
C HIS A 521 24.46 -5.98 -18.63
N GLY A 522 24.16 -6.34 -17.40
CA GLY A 522 22.94 -7.07 -17.13
C GLY A 522 22.54 -7.05 -15.68
N ALA A 523 21.35 -7.55 -15.41
CA ALA A 523 20.89 -7.80 -14.06
C ALA A 523 20.35 -9.23 -13.99
N SER A 524 20.72 -9.96 -12.95
CA SER A 524 20.12 -11.23 -12.59
C SER A 524 19.34 -11.04 -11.29
N THR A 525 18.04 -11.33 -11.33
CA THR A 525 17.14 -11.24 -10.20
C THR A 525 16.66 -12.64 -9.83
N TYR A 526 16.93 -13.04 -8.60
CA TYR A 526 16.41 -14.26 -8.01
C TYR A 526 15.26 -13.90 -7.09
N SER A 527 14.16 -14.62 -7.15
CA SER A 527 13.00 -14.39 -6.30
C SER A 527 12.56 -15.65 -5.58
N VAL A 528 12.09 -15.50 -4.35
CA VAL A 528 11.40 -16.53 -3.59
C VAL A 528 10.16 -15.90 -2.96
N GLY A 529 9.07 -16.64 -2.94
CA GLY A 529 7.83 -16.20 -2.36
C GLY A 529 7.11 -17.33 -1.66
N PHE A 530 6.41 -17.00 -0.59
CA PHE A 530 5.55 -17.89 0.16
C PHE A 530 4.21 -17.19 0.36
N LYS A 531 3.14 -17.92 0.11
CA LYS A 531 1.77 -17.43 0.27
C LYS A 531 0.95 -18.46 1.02
N HIS A 532 0.24 -18.01 2.05
CA HIS A 532 -0.64 -18.84 2.84
C HIS A 532 -1.98 -18.14 3.11
N ASN A 533 -3.08 -18.77 2.71
CA ASN A 533 -4.43 -18.32 3.05
C ASN A 533 -4.85 -18.93 4.40
N VAL A 534 -5.04 -18.08 5.41
CA VAL A 534 -5.58 -18.49 6.71
C VAL A 534 -7.11 -18.36 6.64
N GLY A 535 -7.75 -19.43 6.17
CA GLY A 535 -9.18 -19.44 5.83
C GLY A 535 -9.48 -18.57 4.60
N ASP A 536 -10.71 -18.05 4.52
CA ASP A 536 -11.18 -17.27 3.36
C ASP A 536 -10.90 -15.77 3.48
N ARG A 537 -10.53 -15.30 4.68
CA ARG A 537 -10.42 -13.88 5.01
C ARG A 537 -9.00 -13.37 5.08
N PHE A 538 -8.05 -14.18 5.50
CA PHE A 538 -6.67 -13.73 5.74
C PHE A 538 -5.70 -14.36 4.74
N GLN A 539 -4.75 -13.57 4.28
CA GLN A 539 -3.67 -14.02 3.40
C GLN A 539 -2.35 -13.46 3.91
N LEU A 540 -1.45 -14.36 4.32
CA LEU A 540 -0.06 -14.05 4.58
C LEU A 540 0.74 -14.24 3.30
N ALA A 541 1.57 -13.27 2.94
CA ALA A 541 2.54 -13.41 1.86
C ALA A 541 3.90 -12.86 2.29
N VAL A 542 4.96 -13.59 1.99
CA VAL A 542 6.35 -13.17 2.17
C VAL A 542 7.05 -13.34 0.84
N ASP A 543 7.67 -12.30 0.32
CA ASP A 543 8.46 -12.33 -0.91
C ASP A 543 9.85 -11.74 -0.65
N GLY A 544 10.84 -12.28 -1.35
CA GLY A 544 12.22 -11.81 -1.30
C GLY A 544 12.83 -11.82 -2.69
N THR A 545 13.61 -10.80 -3.00
CA THR A 545 14.37 -10.70 -4.24
C THR A 545 15.83 -10.35 -3.97
N VAL A 546 16.72 -10.94 -4.79
CA VAL A 546 18.14 -10.61 -4.83
C VAL A 546 18.48 -10.20 -6.25
N GLN A 547 18.85 -8.93 -6.45
CA GLN A 547 19.28 -8.41 -7.73
C GLN A 547 20.80 -8.26 -7.75
N GLN A 548 21.42 -8.87 -8.76
CA GLN A 548 22.86 -8.84 -9.00
C GLN A 548 23.12 -8.16 -10.34
N SER A 549 23.86 -7.06 -10.33
CA SER A 549 24.33 -6.42 -11.55
C SER A 549 25.53 -7.19 -12.11
N VAL A 550 25.55 -7.40 -13.42
CA VAL A 550 26.63 -8.02 -14.17
C VAL A 550 27.30 -6.94 -15.02
N GLY A 551 28.58 -6.64 -14.76
CA GLY A 551 29.34 -5.61 -15.49
C GLY A 551 30.45 -4.95 -14.67
N THR A 552 31.26 -4.11 -15.33
CA THR A 552 32.52 -3.53 -14.79
C THR A 552 32.35 -2.21 -14.01
N ALA A 553 31.13 -1.77 -13.69
CA ALA A 553 30.93 -0.58 -12.86
C ALA A 553 31.11 -0.92 -11.37
N VAL A 554 31.98 -0.17 -10.69
CA VAL A 554 32.72 -0.50 -9.46
C VAL A 554 31.88 -0.61 -8.17
N ASN A 555 30.55 -0.59 -8.23
CA ASN A 555 29.67 -0.74 -7.06
C ASN A 555 28.67 -1.90 -7.22
N ASN A 556 29.20 -3.12 -7.39
CA ASN A 556 28.46 -4.39 -7.45
C ASN A 556 27.85 -4.80 -6.10
N ALA A 557 27.15 -3.89 -5.41
CA ALA A 557 26.38 -4.26 -4.24
C ALA A 557 25.12 -5.00 -4.70
N ASN A 558 24.98 -6.26 -4.27
CA ASN A 558 23.72 -6.98 -4.43
C ASN A 558 22.61 -6.19 -3.73
N ALA A 559 21.51 -5.94 -4.44
CA ALA A 559 20.33 -5.34 -3.85
C ALA A 559 19.41 -6.45 -3.32
N TYR A 560 19.09 -6.40 -2.03
CA TYR A 560 18.19 -7.33 -1.38
C TYR A 560 16.89 -6.60 -1.04
N THR A 561 15.76 -7.19 -1.35
CA THR A 561 14.45 -6.69 -0.93
C THR A 561 13.67 -7.85 -0.34
N ALA A 562 13.00 -7.62 0.80
CA ALA A 562 12.12 -8.58 1.42
C ALA A 562 10.85 -7.85 1.86
N ASN A 563 9.70 -8.37 1.46
CA ASN A 563 8.40 -7.83 1.84
C ASN A 563 7.60 -8.92 2.56
N ALA A 564 6.91 -8.51 3.62
CA ALA A 564 5.91 -9.33 4.29
C ALA A 564 4.60 -8.55 4.31
N SER A 565 3.51 -9.20 3.88
CA SER A 565 2.19 -8.58 3.82
C SER A 565 1.11 -9.50 4.42
N LEU A 566 0.15 -8.87 5.10
CA LEU A 566 -1.05 -9.51 5.63
C LEU A 566 -2.28 -8.85 4.98
N GLY A 567 -2.91 -9.56 4.05
CA GLY A 567 -4.16 -9.14 3.44
C GLY A 567 -5.37 -9.63 4.23
N MET A 568 -6.38 -8.77 4.40
CA MET A 568 -7.68 -9.12 4.95
C MET A 568 -8.78 -8.78 3.93
N LYS A 569 -9.65 -9.76 3.64
CA LYS A 569 -10.88 -9.56 2.86
C LYS A 569 -12.04 -9.29 3.81
N PHE A 570 -12.74 -8.19 3.60
CA PHE A 570 -13.92 -7.78 4.38
C PHE A 570 -15.22 -8.21 3.69
#